data_AF-A0A2I0F0M8-F1
#
_entry.id   AF-A0A2I0F0M8-F1
#
_cell.length_a   1.000
_cell.length_b   1.000
_cell.length_c   1.000
_cell.angle_alpha   90.00
_cell.angle_beta   90.00
_cell.angle_gamma   90.00
#
_symmetry.space_group_name_H-M   'P 1'
#
loop_
_entity.id
_entity.type
_entity.pdbx_description
1 polymer ?
#
loop_
_entity_poly.entity_id
_entity_poly.type
_entity_poly.pdbx_seq_one_letter_code
_entity_poly.pdbx_strand_id
1 'polypeptide(L)'
;MKKLMLVNLLLMLVLLCGCSSNESALEKAPPYIKETWFFYESMSKATDALDGGEHVDIAFDKHFSNESEIISYIDSASSETEEEELVNLNIHLMHLQLSTLGIANFNESMGGETVDVEQFVYDLQVPRYELAKIYDKYGLEYEE
;
A
#
# COMPACT_ATOMS: atom_id res chain seq x y z
N MET A 1 0.04 -44.86 23.09
CA MET A 1 -0.60 -43.56 23.40
C MET A 1 0.11 -42.32 22.81
N LYS A 2 1.32 -42.41 22.22
CA LYS A 2 1.98 -41.24 21.60
C LYS A 2 1.52 -40.91 20.16
N LYS A 3 0.92 -41.86 19.43
CA LYS A 3 0.42 -41.64 18.05
C LYS A 3 -0.90 -40.86 17.97
N LEU A 4 -1.73 -40.88 19.02
CA LEU A 4 -3.03 -40.21 19.01
C LEU A 4 -2.91 -38.69 19.20
N MET A 5 -1.92 -38.23 19.97
CA MET A 5 -1.67 -36.80 20.17
C MET A 5 -1.14 -36.11 18.89
N LEU A 6 -0.34 -36.80 18.08
CA LEU A 6 0.17 -36.25 16.82
C LEU A 6 -0.95 -35.96 15.81
N VAL A 7 -1.98 -36.80 15.77
CA VAL A 7 -3.12 -36.62 14.85
C VAL A 7 -4.00 -35.45 15.28
N ASN A 8 -4.23 -35.25 16.59
CA ASN A 8 -4.96 -34.08 17.09
C ASN A 8 -4.16 -32.77 16.95
N LEU A 9 -2.83 -32.82 17.07
CA LEU A 9 -1.97 -31.65 16.85
C LEU A 9 -1.95 -31.24 15.36
N LEU A 10 -1.91 -32.22 14.44
CA LEU A 10 -2.00 -31.96 12.99
C LEU A 10 -3.38 -31.42 12.57
N LEU A 11 -4.47 -31.88 13.20
CA LEU A 11 -5.82 -31.35 12.95
C LEU A 11 -5.99 -29.90 13.44
N MET A 12 -5.31 -29.50 14.53
CA MET A 12 -5.25 -28.09 14.95
C MET A 12 -4.41 -27.22 14.02
N LEU A 13 -3.31 -27.76 13.47
CA LEU A 13 -2.48 -27.05 12.48
C LEU A 13 -3.24 -26.78 11.16
N VAL A 14 -4.13 -27.69 10.75
CA VAL A 14 -4.96 -27.50 9.55
C VAL A 14 -6.09 -26.49 9.77
N LEU A 15 -6.57 -26.31 11.01
CA LEU A 15 -7.53 -25.25 11.36
C LEU A 15 -6.89 -23.86 11.52
N LEU A 16 -5.56 -23.79 11.65
CA LEU A 16 -4.79 -22.54 11.63
C LEU A 16 -4.43 -22.10 10.20
N CYS A 17 -4.60 -22.98 9.21
CA CYS A 17 -4.72 -22.61 7.79
C CYS A 17 -6.16 -22.22 7.45
N GLY A 18 -6.86 -21.51 8.34
CA GLY A 18 -7.94 -20.66 7.89
C GLY A 18 -7.29 -19.68 6.92
N CYS A 19 -7.71 -19.69 5.65
CA CYS A 19 -7.25 -18.73 4.66
C CYS A 19 -7.31 -17.34 5.28
N SER A 20 -6.16 -16.80 5.68
CA SER A 20 -5.98 -15.39 5.96
C SER A 20 -6.00 -14.71 4.60
N SER A 21 -7.16 -14.71 3.95
CA SER A 21 -7.32 -13.90 2.75
C SER A 21 -7.59 -12.49 3.23
N ASN A 22 -6.76 -11.55 2.77
CA ASN A 22 -7.02 -10.13 2.93
C ASN A 22 -8.48 -9.79 2.57
N GLU A 23 -9.12 -10.50 1.64
CA GLU A 23 -10.56 -10.38 1.35
C GLU A 23 -11.47 -10.50 2.60
N SER A 24 -11.30 -11.52 3.44
CA SER A 24 -12.15 -11.71 4.62
C SER A 24 -11.88 -10.68 5.72
N ALA A 25 -10.63 -10.20 5.79
CA ALA A 25 -10.23 -9.11 6.67
C ALA A 25 -10.81 -7.77 6.19
N LEU A 26 -10.66 -7.48 4.90
CA LEU A 26 -11.13 -6.27 4.23
C LEU A 26 -12.63 -6.12 4.37
N GLU A 27 -13.42 -7.19 4.18
CA GLU A 27 -14.88 -7.16 4.36
C GLU A 27 -15.32 -6.68 5.75
N LYS A 28 -14.52 -6.94 6.80
CA LYS A 28 -14.83 -6.57 8.18
C LYS A 28 -14.28 -5.20 8.57
N ALA A 29 -13.38 -4.64 7.79
CA ALA A 29 -12.75 -3.36 8.05
C ALA A 29 -13.76 -2.18 7.92
N PRO A 30 -13.51 -1.04 8.59
CA PRO A 30 -14.31 0.16 8.40
C PRO A 30 -14.17 0.71 6.97
N PRO A 31 -15.14 1.53 6.49
CA PRO A 31 -15.16 2.00 5.10
C PRO A 31 -13.86 2.67 4.65
N TYR A 32 -13.28 3.55 5.47
CA TYR A 32 -12.05 4.27 5.11
C TYR A 32 -10.84 3.33 4.92
N ILE A 33 -10.77 2.23 5.66
CA ILE A 33 -9.74 1.19 5.47
C ILE A 33 -9.98 0.42 4.19
N LYS A 34 -11.24 0.04 3.91
CA LYS A 34 -11.59 -0.71 2.68
C LYS A 34 -11.21 0.05 1.42
N GLU A 35 -11.53 1.33 1.40
CA GLU A 35 -11.30 2.19 0.25
C GLU A 35 -9.80 2.47 0.06
N THR A 36 -9.12 2.87 1.13
CA THR A 36 -7.70 3.25 1.05
C THR A 36 -6.74 2.08 0.89
N TRP A 37 -7.14 0.86 1.25
CA TRP A 37 -6.32 -0.34 1.07
C TRP A 37 -5.87 -0.51 -0.38
N PHE A 38 -6.78 -0.34 -1.34
CA PHE A 38 -6.45 -0.47 -2.77
C PHE A 38 -5.52 0.64 -3.27
N PHE A 39 -5.65 1.85 -2.71
CA PHE A 39 -4.75 2.97 -3.02
C PHE A 39 -3.34 2.70 -2.47
N TYR A 40 -3.27 2.24 -1.23
CA TYR A 40 -2.02 1.84 -0.60
C TYR A 40 -1.32 0.71 -1.36
N GLU A 41 -2.04 -0.33 -1.78
CA GLU A 41 -1.47 -1.42 -2.59
C GLU A 41 -0.93 -0.90 -3.92
N SER A 42 -1.69 -0.06 -4.62
CA SER A 42 -1.30 0.52 -5.90
C SER A 42 0.00 1.33 -5.78
N MET A 43 0.04 2.26 -4.82
CA MET A 43 1.21 3.11 -4.59
C MET A 43 2.42 2.32 -4.09
N SER A 44 2.21 1.30 -3.26
CA SER A 44 3.28 0.41 -2.80
C SER A 44 3.86 -0.40 -3.94
N LYS A 45 3.05 -0.96 -4.84
CA LYS A 45 3.52 -1.71 -6.01
C LYS A 45 4.31 -0.84 -6.98
N ALA A 46 3.87 0.41 -7.18
CA ALA A 46 4.65 1.38 -7.95
C ALA A 46 6.01 1.68 -7.28
N THR A 47 6.01 1.83 -5.96
CA THR A 47 7.25 2.05 -5.18
C THR A 47 8.21 0.85 -5.29
N ASP A 48 7.71 -0.38 -5.19
CA ASP A 48 8.52 -1.59 -5.32
C ASP A 48 9.11 -1.77 -6.72
N ALA A 49 8.32 -1.45 -7.75
CA ALA A 49 8.80 -1.46 -9.13
C ALA A 49 9.96 -0.48 -9.34
N LEU A 50 9.84 0.73 -8.79
CA LEU A 50 10.89 1.76 -8.84
C LEU A 50 12.15 1.33 -8.07
N ASP A 51 12.00 0.77 -6.87
CA ASP A 51 13.11 0.23 -6.09
C ASP A 51 13.82 -0.92 -6.82
N GLY A 52 13.05 -1.73 -7.57
CA GLY A 52 13.54 -2.76 -8.48
C GLY A 52 14.24 -2.24 -9.75
N GLY A 53 14.30 -0.92 -9.95
CA GLY A 53 14.94 -0.26 -11.08
C GLY A 53 14.07 -0.15 -12.34
N GLU A 54 12.75 -0.34 -12.22
CA GLU A 54 11.83 -0.06 -13.32
C GLU A 54 11.76 1.45 -13.62
N HIS A 55 11.65 1.82 -14.89
CA HIS A 55 11.47 3.22 -15.26
C HIS A 55 10.13 3.77 -14.74
N VAL A 56 10.14 5.05 -14.37
CA VAL A 56 8.99 5.72 -13.72
C VAL A 56 7.71 5.62 -14.54
N ASP A 57 7.79 5.87 -15.85
CA ASP A 57 6.64 5.78 -16.75
C ASP A 57 6.05 4.37 -16.79
N ILE A 58 6.90 3.35 -16.89
CA ILE A 58 6.47 1.95 -16.91
C ILE A 58 5.86 1.52 -15.57
N ALA A 59 6.49 1.90 -14.45
CA ALA A 59 5.98 1.58 -13.11
C ALA A 59 4.60 2.23 -12.88
N PHE A 60 4.43 3.47 -13.32
CA PHE A 60 3.18 4.21 -13.14
C PHE A 60 2.06 3.65 -14.01
N ASP A 61 2.33 3.37 -15.29
CA ASP A 61 1.35 2.78 -16.20
C ASP A 61 0.84 1.42 -15.72
N LYS A 62 1.70 0.62 -15.07
CA LYS A 62 1.35 -0.71 -14.56
C LYS A 62 0.62 -0.69 -13.22
N HIS A 63 1.08 0.15 -12.29
CA HIS A 63 0.74 0.01 -10.88
C HIS A 63 0.00 1.21 -10.31
N PHE A 64 0.08 2.38 -10.93
CA PHE A 64 -0.48 3.64 -10.43
C PHE A 64 -1.52 4.25 -11.39
N SER A 65 -2.23 3.40 -12.14
CA SER A 65 -3.20 3.84 -13.15
C SER A 65 -4.50 4.45 -12.57
N ASN A 66 -4.75 4.28 -11.28
CA ASN A 66 -5.94 4.76 -10.56
C ASN A 66 -5.71 6.11 -9.84
N GLU A 67 -4.70 6.88 -10.22
CA GLU A 67 -4.38 8.19 -9.62
C GLU A 67 -5.61 9.11 -9.52
N SER A 68 -6.49 9.11 -10.52
CA SER A 68 -7.72 9.93 -10.51
C SER A 68 -8.71 9.57 -9.40
N GLU A 69 -8.80 8.29 -9.03
CA GLU A 69 -9.63 7.83 -7.91
C GLU A 69 -9.02 8.28 -6.57
N ILE A 70 -7.68 8.21 -6.47
CA ILE A 70 -6.94 8.67 -5.29
C ILE A 70 -7.11 10.17 -5.09
N ILE A 71 -7.02 10.97 -6.16
CA ILE A 71 -7.26 12.42 -6.11
C ILE A 71 -8.69 12.71 -5.64
N SER A 72 -9.68 12.01 -6.23
CA SER A 72 -11.09 12.19 -5.86
C SER A 72 -11.35 11.87 -4.38
N TYR A 73 -10.69 10.83 -3.87
CA TYR A 73 -10.71 10.50 -2.44
C TYR A 73 -10.09 11.62 -1.61
N ILE A 74 -8.86 12.04 -1.92
CA ILE A 74 -8.15 13.10 -1.18
C ILE A 74 -8.96 14.40 -1.13
N ASP A 75 -9.59 14.80 -2.22
CA ASP A 75 -10.39 16.02 -2.31
C ASP A 75 -11.66 15.99 -1.45
N SER A 76 -12.20 14.79 -1.19
CA SER A 76 -13.45 14.60 -0.45
C SER A 76 -13.26 14.00 0.95
N ALA A 77 -12.04 13.56 1.27
CA ALA A 77 -11.70 12.91 2.53
C ALA A 77 -12.00 13.83 3.71
N SER A 78 -12.71 13.28 4.69
CA SER A 78 -12.96 13.91 5.98
C SER A 78 -12.75 12.88 7.07
N SER A 79 -12.14 13.30 8.18
CA SER A 79 -11.78 12.37 9.24
C SER A 79 -12.75 12.51 10.41
N GLU A 80 -13.35 11.39 10.83
CA GLU A 80 -14.19 11.34 12.04
C GLU A 80 -13.38 10.89 13.26
N THR A 81 -12.22 10.27 13.04
CA THR A 81 -11.33 9.74 14.07
C THR A 81 -9.88 10.11 13.83
N GLU A 82 -9.05 10.10 14.87
CA GLU A 82 -7.60 10.31 14.76
C GLU A 82 -6.92 9.25 13.87
N GLU A 83 -7.40 8.01 13.88
CA GLU A 83 -6.86 6.93 13.04
C GLU A 83 -7.17 7.17 11.56
N GLU A 84 -8.40 7.59 11.25
CA GLU A 84 -8.79 7.96 9.88
C GLU A 84 -8.02 9.19 9.40
N GLU A 85 -7.75 10.17 10.26
CA GLU A 85 -6.88 11.30 9.94
C GLU A 85 -5.47 10.86 9.59
N LEU A 86 -4.90 9.90 10.33
CA LEU A 86 -3.59 9.34 10.03
C LEU A 86 -3.58 8.57 8.71
N VAL A 87 -4.64 7.81 8.40
CA VAL A 87 -4.76 7.13 7.10
C VAL A 87 -4.83 8.16 5.97
N ASN A 88 -5.71 9.15 6.07
CA ASN A 88 -5.87 10.21 5.07
C ASN A 88 -4.55 10.96 4.83
N LEU A 89 -3.86 11.33 5.90
CA LEU A 89 -2.58 12.02 5.83
C LEU A 89 -1.54 11.18 5.07
N ASN A 90 -1.37 9.91 5.42
CA ASN A 90 -0.34 9.09 4.80
C ASN A 90 -0.67 8.69 3.36
N ILE A 91 -1.96 8.49 3.02
CA ILE A 91 -2.39 8.33 1.62
C ILE A 91 -2.04 9.57 0.80
N HIS A 92 -2.32 10.76 1.34
CA HIS A 92 -1.98 12.01 0.66
C HIS A 92 -0.46 12.18 0.51
N LEU A 93 0.33 11.84 1.53
CA LEU A 93 1.80 11.93 1.45
C LEU A 93 2.37 10.98 0.39
N MET A 94 1.91 9.73 0.33
CA MET A 94 2.34 8.78 -0.71
C MET A 94 1.98 9.29 -2.11
N HIS A 95 0.73 9.74 -2.31
CA HIS A 95 0.28 10.30 -3.58
C HIS A 95 1.13 11.51 -3.98
N LEU A 96 1.33 12.47 -3.07
CA LEU A 96 2.10 13.68 -3.34
C LEU A 96 3.53 13.34 -3.81
N GLN A 97 4.18 12.38 -3.16
CA GLN A 97 5.53 11.97 -3.54
C GLN A 97 5.56 11.29 -4.92
N LEU A 98 4.62 10.38 -5.21
CA LEU A 98 4.53 9.72 -6.51
C LEU A 98 4.19 10.71 -7.64
N SER A 99 3.20 11.58 -7.46
CA SER A 99 2.88 12.58 -8.48
C SER A 99 4.03 13.57 -8.69
N THR A 100 4.78 13.93 -7.63
CA THR A 100 5.99 14.76 -7.75
C THR A 100 7.07 14.05 -8.58
N LEU A 101 7.28 12.76 -8.33
CA LEU A 101 8.20 11.94 -9.11
C LEU A 101 7.79 11.88 -10.60
N GLY A 102 6.50 11.69 -10.87
CA GLY A 102 5.97 11.71 -12.25
C GLY A 102 6.25 13.02 -12.97
N ILE A 103 6.04 14.16 -12.30
CA ILE A 103 6.34 15.49 -12.84
C ILE A 103 7.86 15.66 -13.06
N ALA A 104 8.68 15.24 -12.10
CA ALA A 104 10.13 15.34 -12.20
C ALA A 104 10.66 14.50 -13.37
N ASN A 105 10.16 13.28 -13.55
CA ASN A 105 10.51 12.40 -14.67
C ASN A 105 10.08 12.99 -16.01
N PHE A 106 8.90 13.59 -16.09
CA PHE A 106 8.47 14.32 -17.29
C PHE A 106 9.42 15.49 -17.60
N ASN A 107 9.81 16.28 -16.60
CA ASN A 107 10.75 17.38 -16.79
C ASN A 107 12.14 16.90 -17.24
N GLU A 108 12.65 15.81 -16.67
CA GLU A 108 13.90 15.17 -17.09
C GLU A 108 13.85 14.78 -18.58
N SER A 109 12.73 14.18 -19.01
CA SER A 109 12.52 13.78 -20.41
C SER A 109 12.58 14.94 -21.41
N MET A 110 12.35 16.17 -20.92
CA MET A 110 12.41 17.41 -21.70
C MET A 110 13.78 18.11 -21.61
N GLY A 111 14.79 17.45 -21.02
CA GLY A 111 16.14 17.99 -20.81
C GLY A 111 16.32 18.74 -19.50
N GLY A 112 15.44 18.51 -18.51
CA GLY A 112 15.54 19.02 -17.15
C GLY A 112 16.60 18.30 -16.30
N GLU A 113 16.54 18.54 -14.99
CA GLU A 113 17.44 17.88 -14.01
C GLU A 113 17.11 16.39 -13.88
N THR A 114 18.14 15.57 -13.66
CA THR A 114 17.99 14.13 -13.40
C THR A 114 17.25 13.89 -12.09
N VAL A 115 16.33 12.95 -12.12
CA VAL A 115 15.54 12.55 -10.95
C VAL A 115 16.32 11.58 -10.06
N ASP A 116 16.40 11.89 -8.77
CA ASP A 116 16.94 10.99 -7.76
C ASP A 116 15.86 10.01 -7.27
N VAL A 117 15.61 8.97 -8.06
CA VAL A 117 14.58 7.96 -7.76
C VAL A 117 14.86 7.25 -6.43
N GLU A 118 16.12 7.00 -6.09
CA GLU A 118 16.50 6.33 -4.83
C GLU A 118 16.08 7.17 -3.61
N GLN A 119 16.34 8.49 -3.64
CA GLN A 119 15.90 9.39 -2.58
C GLN A 119 14.37 9.45 -2.49
N PHE A 120 13.66 9.48 -3.63
CA PHE A 120 12.19 9.43 -3.65
C PHE A 120 11.63 8.15 -3.02
N VAL A 121 12.18 6.99 -3.36
CA VAL A 121 11.78 5.70 -2.78
C VAL A 121 12.04 5.68 -1.27
N TYR A 122 13.18 6.20 -0.83
CA TYR A 122 13.50 6.30 0.60
C TYR A 122 12.47 7.16 1.36
N ASP A 123 12.10 8.32 0.80
CA ASP A 123 11.15 9.23 1.43
C ASP A 123 9.71 8.65 1.48
N LEU A 124 9.37 7.72 0.58
CA LEU A 124 8.10 6.98 0.57
C LEU A 124 7.99 5.93 1.67
N GLN A 125 9.12 5.47 2.24
CA GLN A 125 9.10 4.42 3.25
C GLN A 125 8.36 4.82 4.53
N VAL A 126 8.43 6.09 4.92
CA VAL A 126 7.79 6.58 6.15
C VAL A 126 6.26 6.47 6.07
N PRO A 127 5.57 7.14 5.12
CA PRO A 127 4.11 7.04 5.05
C PRO A 127 3.63 5.62 4.72
N ARG A 128 4.41 4.88 3.91
CA ARG A 128 4.12 3.48 3.59
C ARG A 128 4.17 2.57 4.82
N TYR A 129 5.16 2.76 5.68
CA TYR A 129 5.31 2.00 6.93
C TYR A 129 4.24 2.34 7.96
N GLU A 130 3.85 3.62 8.09
CA GLU A 130 2.76 4.02 8.99
C GLU A 130 1.42 3.41 8.55
N LEU A 131 1.13 3.39 7.25
CA LEU A 131 -0.06 2.73 6.73
C LEU A 131 -0.03 1.21 6.95
N ALA A 132 1.11 0.55 6.68
CA ALA A 132 1.27 -0.89 6.92
C ALA A 132 0.89 -1.28 8.37
N LYS A 133 1.34 -0.51 9.36
CA LYS A 133 0.97 -0.74 10.78
C LYS A 133 -0.53 -0.60 11.04
N ILE A 134 -1.19 0.36 10.39
CA ILE A 134 -2.62 0.58 10.57
C ILE A 134 -3.39 -0.59 9.95
N TYR A 135 -3.03 -0.99 8.73
CA TYR A 135 -3.67 -2.10 8.01
C TYR A 135 -3.47 -3.46 8.72
N ASP A 136 -2.31 -3.69 9.31
CA ASP A 136 -2.02 -4.89 10.12
C ASP A 136 -3.02 -5.07 11.29
N LYS A 137 -3.49 -3.98 11.91
CA LYS A 137 -4.53 -4.04 12.97
C LYS A 137 -5.85 -4.65 12.47
N TYR A 138 -6.10 -4.59 11.17
CA TYR A 138 -7.27 -5.15 10.51
C TYR A 138 -7.01 -6.53 9.88
N GLY A 139 -5.80 -7.06 10.00
CA GLY A 139 -5.39 -8.31 9.35
C GLY A 139 -5.19 -8.16 7.86
N LEU A 140 -4.82 -6.96 7.41
CA LEU A 140 -4.46 -6.67 6.02
C LEU A 140 -2.94 -6.54 5.93
N GLU A 141 -2.32 -7.51 5.26
CA GLU A 141 -0.86 -7.57 5.07
C GLU A 141 -0.52 -7.28 3.60
N TYR A 142 0.47 -6.42 3.37
CA TYR A 142 0.97 -6.16 2.03
C TYR A 142 1.93 -7.27 1.62
N GLU A 143 1.65 -7.92 0.49
CA GLU A 143 2.53 -8.92 -0.10
C GLU A 143 3.38 -8.26 -1.20
N GLU A 144 4.70 -8.25 -0.99
CA GLU A 144 5.73 -7.80 -1.94
C GLU A 144 5.89 -8.75 -3.15
#